data_AF-A0A0N5B506-F1
#
_entry.id   AF-A0A0N5B506-F1
#
_cell.length_a   1.000
_cell.length_b   1.000
_cell.length_c   1.000
_cell.angle_alpha   90.00
_cell.angle_beta   90.00
_cell.angle_gamma   90.00
#
_symmetry.space_group_name_H-M   'P 1'
#
loop_
_entity.id
_entity.type
_entity.pdbx_description
1 polymer ?
#
loop_
_entity_poly.entity_id
_entity_poly.type
_entity_poly.pdbx_seq_one_letter_code
_entity_poly.pdbx_strand_id
1 'polypeptide(L)'
;MFLKLYWLGAALALMPLPTQPNEVHRQDLFPYITADINNTTFPFKLEVTTNSDMVLVKCPDYYYRHKDSDEIFSHNPDVFVSDSIFSPNANLFAWVPLLRNVSGLTHLKCGIINLRSQGNPYYDLTYNVMWKNGNDDGNFMERKEKTKDISPKHENCDLSAENHTIFASKREGGFLLIKEYENIKNLYVNQMFYYFDKLKNNERIKEPCGIIKIYGYDPKIKLKTHESTSEAPKIGNISKINLDGTNQQNIDVVLDMGGNLNYYQGEKIILKRMRYDVNEEPQVIENSTTSITTNFTINGYEIVELMYNYIGENRNFTISKNYYFGPSEKDLIIKEEI
;
A
#
# COMPACT_ATOMS: atom_id res chain seq x y z
N MET A 1 -75.29 3.79 1.94
CA MET A 1 -73.96 3.16 2.10
C MET A 1 -72.92 3.62 1.08
N PHE A 2 -73.32 4.17 -0.08
CA PHE A 2 -72.38 4.64 -1.13
C PHE A 2 -71.73 6.01 -0.88
N LEU A 3 -72.35 6.90 -0.10
CA LEU A 3 -71.80 8.24 0.16
C LEU A 3 -70.51 8.21 1.01
N LYS A 4 -70.39 7.25 1.94
CA LYS A 4 -69.20 7.11 2.80
C LYS A 4 -67.97 6.56 2.05
N LEU A 5 -68.18 5.76 1.00
CA LEU A 5 -67.11 5.24 0.14
C LEU A 5 -66.55 6.32 -0.79
N TYR A 6 -67.39 7.25 -1.25
CA TYR A 6 -66.95 8.37 -2.09
C TYR A 6 -66.03 9.35 -1.35
N TRP A 7 -66.30 9.56 -0.05
CA TRP A 7 -65.47 10.42 0.81
C TRP A 7 -64.12 9.79 1.16
N LEU A 8 -64.04 8.45 1.27
CA LEU A 8 -62.76 7.75 1.45
C LEU A 8 -61.90 7.82 0.18
N GLY A 9 -62.51 7.69 -1.00
CA GLY A 9 -61.80 7.81 -2.28
C GLY A 9 -61.24 9.22 -2.52
N ALA A 10 -62.01 10.26 -2.17
CA ALA A 10 -61.56 11.64 -2.26
C ALA A 10 -60.45 11.98 -1.24
N ALA A 11 -60.49 11.40 -0.03
CA ALA A 11 -59.44 11.58 0.97
C ALA A 11 -58.12 10.90 0.59
N LEU A 12 -58.16 9.73 -0.09
CA LEU A 12 -56.97 9.05 -0.62
C LEU A 12 -56.36 9.77 -1.84
N ALA A 13 -57.18 10.42 -2.67
CA ALA A 13 -56.71 11.23 -3.80
C ALA A 13 -56.11 12.59 -3.37
N LEU A 14 -56.44 13.06 -2.16
CA LEU A 14 -55.92 14.30 -1.57
C LEU A 14 -54.77 14.07 -0.59
N MET A 15 -54.35 12.81 -0.35
CA MET A 15 -53.07 12.58 0.30
C MET A 15 -51.99 13.02 -0.69
N PRO A 16 -51.19 14.05 -0.39
CA PRO A 16 -50.00 14.30 -1.19
C PRO A 16 -49.18 13.02 -1.15
N LEU A 17 -49.03 12.38 -2.31
CA LEU A 17 -47.94 11.44 -2.53
C LEU A 17 -46.69 12.14 -1.99
N PRO A 18 -45.90 11.52 -1.10
CA PRO A 18 -44.61 12.07 -0.75
C PRO A 18 -43.79 12.05 -2.04
N THR A 19 -43.86 13.13 -2.82
CA THR A 19 -42.80 13.49 -3.74
C THR A 19 -41.62 13.70 -2.82
N GLN A 20 -40.80 12.67 -2.61
CA GLN A 20 -39.50 12.84 -1.98
C GLN A 20 -38.88 14.04 -2.70
N PRO A 21 -38.62 15.17 -2.01
CA PRO A 21 -37.85 16.22 -2.62
C PRO A 21 -36.52 15.56 -3.00
N ASN A 22 -36.18 15.62 -4.29
CA ASN A 22 -34.97 15.00 -4.79
C ASN A 22 -33.80 15.43 -3.90
N GLU A 23 -33.15 14.47 -3.24
CA GLU A 23 -32.28 14.76 -2.10
C GLU A 23 -31.05 15.57 -2.55
N VAL A 24 -30.95 16.80 -2.05
CA VAL A 24 -29.77 17.66 -2.18
C VAL A 24 -28.85 17.32 -1.02
N HIS A 25 -27.67 16.75 -1.31
CA HIS A 25 -26.84 16.14 -0.28
C HIS A 25 -25.75 17.06 0.27
N ARG A 26 -25.45 18.17 -0.40
CA ARG A 26 -24.32 19.05 -0.05
C ARG A 26 -24.35 19.52 1.40
N GLN A 27 -25.50 19.96 1.91
CA GLN A 27 -25.56 20.56 3.24
C GLN A 27 -25.11 19.58 4.33
N ASP A 28 -25.46 18.31 4.18
CA ASP A 28 -25.11 17.28 5.17
C ASP A 28 -23.72 16.67 4.91
N LEU A 29 -23.34 16.51 3.64
CA LEU A 29 -22.14 15.76 3.26
C LEU A 29 -20.92 16.64 2.98
N PHE A 30 -21.12 17.83 2.42
CA PHE A 30 -20.06 18.74 1.99
C PHE A 30 -20.40 20.20 2.32
N PRO A 31 -20.74 20.54 3.59
CA PRO A 31 -21.20 21.88 3.99
C PRO A 31 -20.18 22.99 3.73
N TYR A 32 -18.93 22.63 3.50
CA TYR A 32 -17.80 23.53 3.26
C TYR A 32 -17.63 23.95 1.80
N ILE A 33 -18.31 23.27 0.88
CA ILE A 33 -18.37 23.68 -0.52
C ILE A 33 -19.60 24.57 -0.67
N THR A 34 -19.41 25.77 -1.22
CA THR A 34 -20.49 26.72 -1.47
C THR A 34 -21.52 26.13 -2.43
N ALA A 35 -22.79 26.53 -2.29
CA ALA A 35 -23.87 26.09 -3.18
C ALA A 35 -23.63 26.46 -4.64
N ASP A 36 -23.11 27.65 -4.86
CA ASP A 36 -22.80 28.17 -6.18
C ASP A 36 -21.34 27.84 -6.48
N ILE A 37 -21.15 26.95 -7.46
CA ILE A 37 -19.85 26.57 -8.00
C ILE A 37 -19.54 27.48 -9.19
N ASN A 38 -18.33 28.01 -9.24
CA ASN A 38 -17.79 28.81 -10.34
C ASN A 38 -16.32 28.45 -10.60
N ASN A 39 -15.67 29.15 -11.54
CA ASN A 39 -14.28 28.90 -11.96
C ASN A 39 -13.24 29.08 -10.85
N THR A 40 -13.61 29.66 -9.70
CA THR A 40 -12.72 29.91 -8.55
C THR A 40 -13.00 29.00 -7.35
N THR A 41 -14.08 28.22 -7.38
CA THR A 41 -14.45 27.32 -6.29
C THR A 41 -13.43 26.20 -6.09
N PHE A 42 -12.83 25.72 -7.18
CA PHE A 42 -11.83 24.65 -7.17
C PHE A 42 -10.48 25.14 -7.73
N PRO A 43 -9.34 24.61 -7.25
CA PRO A 43 -9.23 23.56 -6.23
C PRO A 43 -9.54 24.06 -4.81
N PHE A 44 -10.29 23.27 -4.06
CA PHE A 44 -10.64 23.58 -2.69
C PHE A 44 -9.48 23.23 -1.75
N LYS A 45 -9.10 24.15 -0.87
CA LYS A 45 -7.96 23.96 0.04
C LYS A 45 -8.39 23.15 1.26
N LEU A 46 -7.66 22.07 1.54
CA LEU A 46 -7.79 21.28 2.76
C LEU A 46 -6.47 21.31 3.51
N GLU A 47 -6.52 21.55 4.82
CA GLU A 47 -5.34 21.49 5.68
C GLU A 47 -5.42 20.22 6.52
N VAL A 48 -4.27 19.55 6.67
CA VAL A 48 -4.14 18.39 7.56
C VAL A 48 -2.85 18.50 8.37
N THR A 49 -2.92 18.18 9.66
CA THR A 49 -1.81 18.36 10.59
C THR A 49 -1.49 17.01 11.23
N THR A 50 -0.68 16.22 10.54
CA THR A 50 -0.41 14.84 10.93
C THR A 50 1.03 14.44 10.64
N ASN A 51 1.57 13.54 11.45
CA ASN A 51 2.85 12.90 11.19
C ASN A 51 2.70 11.62 10.33
N SER A 52 1.47 11.20 10.04
CA SER A 52 1.19 10.08 9.14
C SER A 52 1.56 10.44 7.69
N ASP A 53 1.94 9.43 6.93
CA ASP A 53 2.13 9.54 5.48
C ASP A 53 0.83 9.32 4.69
N MET A 54 -0.30 9.02 5.35
CA MET A 54 -1.59 8.78 4.71
C MET A 54 -2.75 9.32 5.53
N VAL A 55 -3.76 9.86 4.84
CA VAL A 55 -5.06 10.29 5.39
C VAL A 55 -6.20 9.86 4.46
N LEU A 56 -7.41 9.76 4.98
CA LEU A 56 -8.60 9.61 4.14
C LEU A 56 -9.15 10.99 3.78
N VAL A 57 -9.44 11.20 2.50
CA VAL A 57 -10.14 12.40 1.99
C VAL A 57 -11.52 11.98 1.52
N LYS A 58 -12.53 12.74 1.92
CA LYS A 58 -13.90 12.50 1.50
C LYS A 58 -14.13 13.06 0.09
N CYS A 59 -14.46 12.20 -0.85
CA CYS A 59 -14.83 12.56 -2.22
C CYS A 59 -16.31 12.31 -2.47
N PRO A 60 -17.03 13.19 -3.20
CA PRO A 60 -18.35 12.87 -3.71
C PRO A 60 -18.32 11.65 -4.63
N ASP A 61 -19.45 10.96 -4.77
CA ASP A 61 -19.58 9.78 -5.62
C ASP A 61 -20.85 9.88 -6.51
N TYR A 62 -21.13 8.85 -7.30
CA TYR A 62 -22.07 8.86 -8.42
C TYR A 62 -23.47 9.43 -8.12
N TYR A 63 -24.02 9.13 -6.93
CA TYR A 63 -25.35 9.62 -6.54
C TYR A 63 -25.33 10.97 -5.82
N TYR A 64 -24.16 11.59 -5.64
CA TYR A 64 -24.07 12.92 -5.09
C TYR A 64 -24.81 13.95 -5.94
N ARG A 65 -25.55 14.83 -5.27
CA ARG A 65 -26.26 15.99 -5.83
C ARG A 65 -25.89 17.21 -4.99
N HIS A 66 -25.44 18.28 -5.64
CA HIS A 66 -24.77 19.37 -4.93
C HIS A 66 -25.73 20.50 -4.54
N LYS A 67 -26.41 21.12 -5.50
CA LYS A 67 -27.40 22.17 -5.29
C LYS A 67 -28.76 21.76 -5.82
N ASP A 68 -28.78 21.22 -7.04
CA ASP A 68 -29.99 20.82 -7.73
C ASP A 68 -30.00 19.30 -7.99
N SER A 69 -31.20 18.75 -8.11
CA SER A 69 -31.39 17.30 -8.23
C SER A 69 -30.97 16.68 -9.56
N ASP A 70 -30.92 17.51 -10.60
CA ASP A 70 -30.55 17.14 -11.96
C ASP A 70 -29.04 17.21 -12.21
N GLU A 71 -28.27 17.75 -11.25
CA GLU A 71 -26.82 17.74 -11.30
C GLU A 71 -26.27 16.32 -11.23
N ILE A 72 -25.14 16.09 -11.90
CA ILE A 72 -24.52 14.76 -11.94
C ILE A 72 -23.06 14.89 -11.55
N PHE A 73 -22.63 13.98 -10.69
CA PHE A 73 -21.22 13.79 -10.38
C PHE A 73 -20.71 12.52 -11.05
N SER A 74 -19.59 12.65 -11.77
CA SER A 74 -18.83 11.53 -12.32
C SER A 74 -17.53 11.43 -11.56
N HIS A 75 -17.32 10.35 -10.83
CA HIS A 75 -16.07 10.15 -10.10
C HIS A 75 -14.88 9.93 -11.04
N ASN A 76 -13.67 10.20 -10.53
CA ASN A 76 -12.44 9.91 -11.24
C ASN A 76 -12.07 8.42 -11.06
N PRO A 77 -12.00 7.61 -12.14
CA PRO A 77 -11.72 6.18 -12.04
C PRO A 77 -10.32 5.86 -11.48
N ASP A 78 -9.36 6.79 -11.64
CA ASP A 78 -8.00 6.61 -11.08
C ASP A 78 -7.99 6.74 -9.54
N VAL A 79 -9.02 7.37 -8.98
CA VAL A 79 -9.21 7.58 -7.54
C VAL A 79 -10.16 6.53 -6.96
N PHE A 80 -11.22 6.19 -7.69
CA PHE A 80 -12.27 5.25 -7.29
C PHE A 80 -11.90 3.82 -7.72
N VAL A 81 -10.76 3.35 -7.24
CA VAL A 81 -10.29 1.99 -7.51
C VAL A 81 -11.05 1.00 -6.62
N SER A 82 -11.57 -0.08 -7.24
CA SER A 82 -12.27 -1.15 -6.52
C SER A 82 -11.48 -1.64 -5.32
N ASP A 83 -12.18 -1.91 -4.22
CA ASP A 83 -11.64 -2.40 -2.95
C ASP A 83 -10.56 -1.49 -2.33
N SER A 84 -10.37 -0.27 -2.83
CA SER A 84 -9.35 0.67 -2.35
C SER A 84 -9.96 1.92 -1.71
N ILE A 85 -11.29 1.98 -1.65
CA ILE A 85 -12.08 3.07 -1.07
C ILE A 85 -13.11 2.51 -0.10
N PHE A 86 -13.65 3.37 0.77
CA PHE A 86 -14.74 3.02 1.68
C PHE A 86 -15.96 3.93 1.45
N SER A 87 -17.09 3.35 1.05
CA SER A 87 -18.33 4.07 0.70
C SER A 87 -19.49 3.60 1.59
N PRO A 88 -19.77 4.28 2.72
CA PRO A 88 -20.79 3.83 3.68
C PRO A 88 -22.23 4.18 3.28
N ASN A 89 -22.43 5.18 2.42
CA ASN A 89 -23.77 5.75 2.14
C ASN A 89 -24.14 5.61 0.66
N ALA A 90 -24.31 4.36 0.21
CA ALA A 90 -24.87 4.03 -1.10
C ALA A 90 -24.31 4.88 -2.26
N ASN A 91 -22.99 5.06 -2.35
CA ASN A 91 -22.31 5.84 -3.39
C ASN A 91 -22.71 7.33 -3.47
N LEU A 92 -23.09 7.94 -2.33
CA LEU A 92 -23.18 9.40 -2.19
C LEU A 92 -21.80 10.05 -1.98
N PHE A 93 -20.91 9.35 -1.30
CA PHE A 93 -19.52 9.74 -1.13
C PHE A 93 -18.67 8.52 -0.82
N ALA A 94 -17.36 8.64 -1.03
CA ALA A 94 -16.39 7.68 -0.60
C ALA A 94 -15.25 8.35 0.17
N TRP A 95 -14.70 7.61 1.11
CA TRP A 95 -13.42 7.89 1.73
C TRP A 95 -12.32 7.27 0.90
N VAL A 96 -11.41 8.13 0.44
CA VAL A 96 -10.32 7.78 -0.45
C VAL A 96 -9.00 7.96 0.30
N PRO A 97 -8.13 6.94 0.36
CA PRO A 97 -6.80 7.09 0.92
C PRO A 97 -5.92 7.97 0.04
N LEU A 98 -5.24 8.93 0.66
CA LEU A 98 -4.37 9.89 0.01
C LEU A 98 -3.00 9.88 0.69
N LEU A 99 -1.96 9.59 -0.09
CA LEU A 99 -0.57 9.65 0.37
C LEU A 99 -0.05 11.08 0.43
N ARG A 100 0.77 11.32 1.44
CA ARG A 100 1.56 12.53 1.59
C ARG A 100 2.63 12.58 0.51
N ASN A 101 2.67 13.69 -0.23
CA ASN A 101 3.75 13.97 -1.15
C ASN A 101 4.94 14.61 -0.42
N VAL A 102 6.15 14.40 -0.93
CA VAL A 102 7.41 14.99 -0.43
C VAL A 102 7.36 16.51 -0.43
N SER A 103 6.63 17.12 -1.38
CA SER A 103 6.42 18.57 -1.45
C SER A 103 5.54 19.14 -0.32
N GLY A 104 4.87 18.30 0.45
CA GLY A 104 3.88 18.74 1.45
C GLY A 104 2.57 19.26 0.85
N LEU A 105 2.38 19.16 -0.48
CA LEU A 105 1.14 19.46 -1.18
C LEU A 105 0.73 18.27 -2.05
N THR A 106 -0.47 17.73 -1.82
CA THR A 106 -1.04 16.68 -2.67
C THR A 106 -2.29 17.20 -3.37
N HIS A 107 -2.33 17.04 -4.70
CA HIS A 107 -3.50 17.35 -5.50
C HIS A 107 -4.36 16.10 -5.67
N LEU A 108 -5.66 16.21 -5.40
CA LEU A 108 -6.62 15.12 -5.56
C LEU A 108 -7.79 15.57 -6.42
N LYS A 109 -7.99 14.93 -7.56
CA LYS A 109 -9.16 15.12 -8.41
C LYS A 109 -10.18 14.03 -8.12
N CYS A 110 -11.21 14.33 -7.33
CA CYS A 110 -12.26 13.37 -6.99
C CYS A 110 -13.13 13.02 -8.20
N GLY A 111 -13.32 13.96 -9.13
CA GLY A 111 -14.19 13.76 -10.29
C GLY A 111 -14.61 15.06 -10.95
N ILE A 112 -15.72 15.00 -11.67
CA ILE A 112 -16.30 16.09 -12.45
C ILE A 112 -17.75 16.26 -12.02
N ILE A 113 -18.14 17.51 -11.72
CA ILE A 113 -19.54 17.86 -11.50
C ILE A 113 -20.11 18.61 -12.71
N ASN A 114 -21.32 18.24 -13.12
CA ASN A 114 -22.08 18.89 -14.18
C ASN A 114 -23.29 19.61 -13.59
N LEU A 115 -23.34 20.94 -13.77
CA LEU A 115 -24.41 21.80 -13.25
C LEU A 115 -25.49 22.01 -14.32
N ARG A 116 -26.40 21.05 -14.49
CA ARG A 116 -27.38 21.08 -15.59
C ARG A 116 -28.29 22.30 -15.58
N SER A 117 -28.72 22.73 -14.41
CA SER A 117 -29.55 23.91 -14.18
C SER A 117 -28.88 25.23 -14.61
N GLN A 118 -27.56 25.27 -14.78
CA GLN A 118 -26.78 26.47 -15.13
C GLN A 118 -26.30 26.48 -16.59
N GLY A 119 -26.93 25.70 -17.47
CA GLY A 119 -26.51 25.56 -18.86
C GLY A 119 -25.45 24.48 -19.08
N ASN A 120 -25.37 23.50 -18.19
CA ASN A 120 -24.45 22.34 -18.24
C ASN A 120 -22.94 22.66 -18.24
N PRO A 121 -22.42 23.65 -17.46
CA PRO A 121 -20.99 23.75 -17.26
C PRO A 121 -20.45 22.54 -16.49
N TYR A 122 -19.18 22.21 -16.76
CA TYR A 122 -18.42 21.14 -16.10
C TYR A 122 -17.33 21.73 -15.23
N TYR A 123 -17.18 21.20 -14.02
CA TYR A 123 -16.13 21.59 -13.09
C TYR A 123 -15.38 20.38 -12.55
N ASP A 124 -14.05 20.46 -12.59
CA ASP A 124 -13.18 19.49 -11.93
C ASP A 124 -13.22 19.71 -10.42
N LEU A 125 -13.86 18.79 -9.70
CA LEU A 125 -13.91 18.82 -8.25
C LEU A 125 -12.58 18.32 -7.70
N THR A 126 -11.73 19.29 -7.36
CA THR A 126 -10.34 19.07 -6.96
C THR A 126 -10.07 19.61 -5.57
N TYR A 127 -9.20 18.91 -4.85
CA TYR A 127 -8.67 19.30 -3.55
C TYR A 127 -7.17 19.56 -3.64
N ASN A 128 -6.73 20.62 -2.98
CA ASN A 128 -5.34 20.87 -2.66
C ASN A 128 -5.14 20.60 -1.17
N VAL A 129 -4.59 19.42 -0.85
CA VAL A 129 -4.33 18.97 0.51
C VAL A 129 -2.94 19.44 0.94
N MET A 130 -2.92 20.36 1.90
CA MET A 130 -1.71 20.96 2.46
C MET A 130 -1.35 20.24 3.77
N TRP A 131 -0.17 19.64 3.79
CA TRP A 131 0.30 18.82 4.89
C TRP A 131 1.16 19.65 5.84
N LYS A 132 0.77 19.68 7.11
CA LYS A 132 1.54 20.24 8.22
C LYS A 132 2.00 19.09 9.11
N ASN A 133 3.21 19.18 9.64
CA ASN A 133 3.67 18.20 10.63
C ASN A 133 2.84 18.35 11.91
N GLY A 134 2.45 17.21 12.47
CA GLY A 134 1.80 17.18 13.78
C GLY A 134 2.78 17.50 14.89
N ASN A 135 2.26 18.07 15.98
CA ASN A 135 3.05 18.34 17.19
C ASN A 135 3.10 17.14 18.14
N ASP A 136 2.37 16.06 17.85
CA ASP A 136 2.30 14.89 18.73
C ASP A 136 3.56 14.04 18.60
N ASP A 137 4.28 13.92 19.72
CA ASP A 137 5.42 13.01 19.94
C ASP A 137 4.97 11.55 20.15
N GLY A 138 3.65 11.29 20.15
CA GLY A 138 3.08 9.96 20.34
C GLY A 138 3.40 9.05 19.17
N ASN A 139 3.99 7.89 19.45
CA ASN A 139 4.26 6.88 18.44
C ASN A 139 2.96 6.15 18.05
N PHE A 140 2.18 6.74 17.14
CA PHE A 140 0.95 6.08 16.62
C PHE A 140 1.27 4.96 15.63
N MET A 141 2.55 4.74 15.31
CA MET A 141 3.04 3.62 14.51
C MET A 141 3.67 2.54 15.40
N GLU A 142 3.18 1.33 15.28
CA GLU A 142 3.70 0.14 15.95
C GLU A 142 4.30 -0.83 14.92
N ARG A 143 5.38 -1.52 15.29
CA ARG A 143 5.91 -2.63 14.48
C ARG A 143 5.42 -3.96 15.05
N LYS A 144 4.81 -4.80 14.21
CA LYS A 144 4.36 -6.14 14.64
C LYS A 144 4.92 -7.24 13.76
N GLU A 145 5.34 -8.32 14.39
CA GLU A 145 5.62 -9.56 13.67
C GLU A 145 4.30 -10.17 13.21
N LYS A 146 3.99 -10.09 11.91
CA LYS A 146 2.72 -10.59 11.35
C LYS A 146 2.95 -11.20 9.97
N THR A 147 2.50 -12.44 9.82
CA THR A 147 2.67 -13.20 8.57
C THR A 147 1.36 -13.65 7.92
N LYS A 148 0.24 -13.59 8.66
CA LYS A 148 -1.08 -14.00 8.16
C LYS A 148 -2.29 -13.27 8.75
N ASP A 149 -2.18 -12.65 9.93
CA ASP A 149 -3.34 -12.06 10.62
C ASP A 149 -3.07 -10.61 11.00
N ILE A 150 -4.11 -9.81 11.08
CA ILE A 150 -4.06 -8.45 11.62
C ILE A 150 -5.13 -8.28 12.69
N SER A 151 -4.85 -7.50 13.73
CA SER A 151 -5.88 -7.17 14.71
C SER A 151 -6.94 -6.27 14.05
N PRO A 152 -8.25 -6.49 14.26
CA PRO A 152 -9.27 -5.53 13.81
C PRO A 152 -9.27 -4.23 14.63
N LYS A 153 -8.50 -4.20 15.73
CA LYS A 153 -8.40 -3.07 16.66
C LYS A 153 -6.96 -2.61 16.86
N HIS A 154 -6.80 -1.32 17.12
CA HIS A 154 -5.54 -0.70 17.50
C HIS A 154 -5.69 0.04 18.84
N GLU A 155 -4.69 -0.02 19.71
CA GLU A 155 -4.74 0.52 21.08
C GLU A 155 -4.85 2.04 21.13
N ASN A 156 -4.19 2.73 20.20
CA ASN A 156 -4.30 4.19 20.03
C ASN A 156 -5.63 4.66 19.43
N CYS A 157 -6.51 3.75 19.02
CA CYS A 157 -7.83 4.06 18.48
C CYS A 157 -8.93 3.81 19.51
N ASP A 158 -10.15 4.27 19.25
CA ASP A 158 -11.29 4.05 20.13
C ASP A 158 -11.63 2.55 20.20
N LEU A 159 -11.26 1.90 21.30
CA LEU A 159 -11.48 0.47 21.54
C LEU A 159 -12.96 0.10 21.72
N SER A 160 -13.84 1.09 21.97
CA SER A 160 -15.28 0.87 22.11
C SER A 160 -15.96 0.58 20.78
N ALA A 161 -15.34 0.94 19.66
CA ALA A 161 -15.78 0.52 18.33
C ALA A 161 -15.68 -1.00 18.17
N GLU A 162 -16.64 -1.60 17.48
CA GLU A 162 -16.64 -3.05 17.23
C GLU A 162 -15.44 -3.45 16.36
N ASN A 163 -15.26 -2.79 15.21
CA ASN A 163 -14.07 -2.89 14.35
C ASN A 163 -13.68 -1.51 13.80
N HIS A 164 -12.39 -1.27 13.60
CA HIS A 164 -11.89 -0.07 12.92
C HIS A 164 -11.96 -0.21 11.40
N THR A 165 -12.01 0.91 10.68
CA THR A 165 -11.81 0.90 9.23
C THR A 165 -10.31 0.80 8.97
N ILE A 166 -9.88 -0.24 8.24
CA ILE A 166 -8.46 -0.51 8.03
C ILE A 166 -8.12 -0.49 6.54
N PHE A 167 -7.13 0.29 6.16
CA PHE A 167 -6.52 0.26 4.84
C PHE A 167 -5.11 -0.32 4.92
N ALA A 168 -4.80 -1.31 4.10
CA ALA A 168 -3.46 -1.87 3.94
C ALA A 168 -2.78 -1.28 2.71
N SER A 169 -1.49 -0.98 2.79
CA SER A 169 -0.71 -0.65 1.59
C SER A 169 -0.55 -1.88 0.68
N LYS A 170 -0.51 -1.62 -0.64
CA LYS A 170 -0.21 -2.62 -1.67
C LYS A 170 1.25 -2.52 -2.07
N ARG A 171 1.85 -3.64 -2.51
CA ARG A 171 3.25 -3.68 -2.91
C ARG A 171 3.52 -2.84 -4.15
N GLU A 172 2.63 -2.92 -5.13
CA GLU A 172 2.64 -2.16 -6.38
C GLU A 172 2.24 -0.69 -6.21
N GLY A 173 1.93 -0.26 -4.98
CA GLY A 173 1.41 1.06 -4.68
C GLY A 173 -0.12 1.09 -4.57
N GLY A 174 -0.64 2.10 -3.88
CA GLY A 174 -2.05 2.21 -3.53
C GLY A 174 -2.43 1.39 -2.30
N PHE A 175 -3.73 1.17 -2.11
CA PHE A 175 -4.29 0.64 -0.87
C PHE A 175 -5.36 -0.42 -1.12
N LEU A 176 -5.61 -1.22 -0.09
CA LEU A 176 -6.70 -2.20 -0.03
C LEU A 176 -7.49 -1.96 1.27
N LEU A 177 -8.81 -1.87 1.17
CA LEU A 177 -9.71 -1.92 2.31
C LEU A 177 -9.78 -3.35 2.85
N ILE A 178 -9.43 -3.53 4.11
CA ILE A 178 -9.44 -4.83 4.77
C ILE A 178 -10.86 -5.17 5.22
N LYS A 179 -11.35 -6.33 4.76
CA LYS A 179 -12.67 -6.89 5.11
C LYS A 179 -12.57 -8.14 5.99
N GLU A 180 -11.46 -8.85 5.91
CA GLU A 180 -11.15 -10.06 6.69
C GLU A 180 -9.83 -9.85 7.44
N TYR A 181 -9.80 -10.21 8.72
CA TYR A 181 -8.67 -9.94 9.62
C TYR A 181 -7.78 -11.17 9.87
N GLU A 182 -8.29 -12.37 9.56
CA GLU A 182 -7.61 -13.64 9.74
C GLU A 182 -7.24 -14.23 8.37
N ASN A 183 -6.12 -14.96 8.32
CA ASN A 183 -5.63 -15.65 7.12
C ASN A 183 -5.53 -14.74 5.88
N ILE A 184 -5.16 -13.49 6.10
CA ILE A 184 -4.90 -12.51 5.04
C ILE A 184 -3.79 -13.07 4.14
N LYS A 185 -4.16 -13.31 2.89
CA LYS A 185 -3.23 -13.83 1.89
C LYS A 185 -2.28 -12.72 1.44
N ASN A 186 -1.06 -13.12 1.08
CA ASN A 186 -0.07 -12.26 0.43
C ASN A 186 0.38 -11.05 1.28
N LEU A 187 0.40 -11.19 2.61
CA LEU A 187 1.14 -10.25 3.44
C LEU A 187 2.61 -10.21 3.03
N TYR A 188 3.21 -9.04 3.15
CA TYR A 188 4.61 -8.83 2.79
C TYR A 188 5.32 -7.92 3.78
N VAL A 189 6.66 -8.05 3.82
CA VAL A 189 7.49 -7.25 4.74
C VAL A 189 7.27 -5.75 4.53
N ASN A 190 7.28 -4.97 5.62
CA ASN A 190 7.09 -3.52 5.63
C ASN A 190 5.71 -3.04 5.16
N GLN A 191 4.74 -3.94 4.94
CA GLN A 191 3.37 -3.53 4.66
C GLN A 191 2.79 -2.74 5.84
N MET A 192 2.03 -1.69 5.50
CA MET A 192 1.48 -0.73 6.45
C MET A 192 -0.03 -0.94 6.53
N PHE A 193 -0.59 -0.93 7.73
CA PHE A 193 -2.02 -1.01 8.02
C PHE A 193 -2.43 0.23 8.79
N TYR A 194 -3.33 1.02 8.21
CA TYR A 194 -3.78 2.29 8.75
C TYR A 194 -5.18 2.13 9.32
N TYR A 195 -5.33 2.48 10.59
CA TYR A 195 -6.56 2.32 11.36
C TYR A 195 -7.26 3.65 11.50
N PHE A 196 -8.57 3.64 11.27
CA PHE A 196 -9.42 4.80 11.42
C PHE A 196 -10.60 4.48 12.34
N ASP A 197 -10.84 5.39 13.28
CA ASP A 197 -12.07 5.42 14.05
C ASP A 197 -13.28 5.62 13.14
N LYS A 198 -14.48 5.49 13.72
CA LYS A 198 -15.74 5.70 13.03
C LYS A 198 -15.74 7.00 12.24
N LEU A 199 -15.92 6.87 10.93
CA LEU A 199 -15.93 7.97 9.98
C LEU A 199 -17.29 8.69 10.04
N LYS A 200 -17.27 10.01 10.27
CA LYS A 200 -18.49 10.81 10.41
C LYS A 200 -18.84 11.50 9.10
N ASN A 201 -20.13 11.71 8.86
CA ASN A 201 -20.60 12.34 7.62
C ASN A 201 -20.14 13.79 7.44
N ASN A 202 -19.89 14.55 8.51
CA ASN A 202 -19.49 15.96 8.44
C ASN A 202 -17.96 16.18 8.37
N GLU A 203 -17.16 15.12 8.47
CA GLU A 203 -15.70 15.19 8.34
C GLU A 203 -15.28 15.32 6.87
N ARG A 204 -14.18 16.03 6.60
CA ARG A 204 -13.65 16.29 5.24
C ARG A 204 -12.40 15.46 4.95
N ILE A 205 -11.56 15.36 5.98
CA ILE A 205 -10.35 14.57 6.04
C ILE A 205 -10.39 13.80 7.35
N LYS A 206 -9.88 12.56 7.33
CA LYS A 206 -9.67 11.76 8.53
C LYS A 206 -8.21 11.30 8.60
N GLU A 207 -7.59 11.56 9.73
CA GLU A 207 -6.26 11.05 10.06
C GLU A 207 -6.37 9.66 10.67
N PRO A 208 -5.38 8.78 10.46
CA PRO A 208 -5.36 7.49 11.13
C PRO A 208 -5.12 7.69 12.63
N CYS A 209 -5.83 6.92 13.45
CA CYS A 209 -5.62 6.88 14.90
C CYS A 209 -4.49 5.90 15.29
N GLY A 210 -4.12 4.97 14.39
CA GLY A 210 -3.06 4.01 14.62
C GLY A 210 -2.53 3.42 13.31
N ILE A 211 -1.29 2.98 13.32
CA ILE A 211 -0.62 2.38 12.16
C ILE A 211 0.17 1.17 12.62
N ILE A 212 -0.02 0.04 11.95
CA ILE A 212 0.85 -1.13 12.13
C ILE A 212 1.73 -1.31 10.90
N LYS A 213 3.04 -1.34 11.11
CA LYS A 213 4.02 -1.77 10.13
C LYS A 213 4.42 -3.21 10.41
N ILE A 214 4.14 -4.12 9.49
CA ILE A 214 4.46 -5.53 9.72
C ILE A 214 5.90 -5.86 9.35
N TYR A 215 6.51 -6.77 10.11
CA TYR A 215 7.76 -7.44 9.79
C TYR A 215 7.61 -8.95 9.95
N GLY A 216 8.53 -9.71 9.35
CA GLY A 216 8.51 -11.18 9.36
C GLY A 216 9.66 -11.78 10.15
N TYR A 217 9.71 -13.12 10.15
CA TYR A 217 10.80 -13.89 10.73
C TYR A 217 12.12 -13.72 9.97
N ASP A 218 13.22 -14.10 10.61
CA ASP A 218 14.55 -14.19 10.01
C ASP A 218 14.53 -14.97 8.67
N PRO A 219 14.72 -14.31 7.52
CA PRO A 219 14.70 -14.99 6.24
C PRO A 219 16.03 -15.71 5.97
N LYS A 220 16.01 -16.67 5.04
CA LYS A 220 17.22 -17.33 4.53
C LYS A 220 17.46 -16.94 3.09
N ILE A 221 18.69 -16.53 2.77
CA ILE A 221 19.11 -16.30 1.38
C ILE A 221 19.29 -17.66 0.69
N LYS A 222 18.54 -17.89 -0.38
CA LYS A 222 18.60 -19.12 -1.19
C LYS A 222 18.81 -18.83 -2.67
N LEU A 223 19.52 -19.74 -3.34
CA LEU A 223 19.63 -19.76 -4.80
C LEU A 223 18.64 -20.80 -5.36
N LYS A 224 17.66 -20.38 -6.17
CA LYS A 224 16.54 -21.24 -6.61
C LYS A 224 17.01 -22.49 -7.36
N THR A 225 18.00 -22.35 -8.22
CA THR A 225 18.45 -23.38 -9.17
C THR A 225 19.51 -24.33 -8.60
N HIS A 226 20.11 -24.00 -7.45
CA HIS A 226 21.36 -24.65 -7.03
C HIS A 226 21.31 -25.26 -5.62
N GLU A 227 20.24 -25.03 -4.85
CA GLU A 227 20.08 -25.65 -3.52
C GLU A 227 19.29 -26.97 -3.53
N SER A 228 18.83 -27.46 -4.69
CA SER A 228 18.11 -28.74 -4.82
C SER A 228 19.01 -29.97 -5.04
N THR A 229 20.31 -29.77 -5.28
CA THR A 229 21.27 -30.84 -5.50
C THR A 229 22.26 -30.88 -4.34
N SER A 230 22.17 -31.94 -3.51
CA SER A 230 23.24 -32.49 -2.66
C SER A 230 24.23 -31.47 -2.12
N GLU A 231 24.04 -31.04 -0.86
CA GLU A 231 24.95 -30.23 -0.03
C GLU A 231 26.28 -29.89 -0.73
N ALA A 232 26.28 -28.74 -1.39
CA ALA A 232 27.47 -28.04 -1.85
C ALA A 232 28.63 -28.28 -0.86
N PRO A 233 29.80 -28.79 -1.30
CA PRO A 233 30.96 -28.91 -0.43
C PRO A 233 31.23 -27.56 0.22
N LYS A 234 31.10 -27.48 1.55
CA LYS A 234 31.41 -26.25 2.28
C LYS A 234 32.92 -26.09 2.33
N ILE A 235 33.42 -24.98 1.80
CA ILE A 235 34.81 -24.56 2.00
C ILE A 235 34.78 -23.55 3.15
N GLY A 236 34.97 -24.03 4.38
CA GLY A 236 34.72 -23.23 5.58
C GLY A 236 33.25 -22.77 5.66
N ASN A 237 33.02 -21.45 5.64
CA ASN A 237 31.69 -20.83 5.65
C ASN A 237 31.13 -20.51 4.25
N ILE A 238 31.83 -20.91 3.18
CA ILE A 238 31.45 -20.60 1.79
C ILE A 238 30.74 -21.81 1.17
N SER A 239 29.58 -21.57 0.56
CA SER A 239 28.80 -22.60 -0.14
C SER A 239 29.29 -22.74 -1.58
N LYS A 240 29.84 -23.90 -1.97
CA LYS A 240 30.31 -24.13 -3.35
C LYS A 240 29.16 -24.49 -4.31
N ILE A 241 28.97 -23.70 -5.35
CA ILE A 241 28.12 -24.04 -6.49
C ILE A 241 29.03 -24.54 -7.63
N ASN A 242 28.80 -25.75 -8.11
CA ASN A 242 29.51 -26.30 -9.25
C ASN A 242 28.95 -25.71 -10.55
N LEU A 243 29.83 -25.24 -11.42
CA LEU A 243 29.50 -24.74 -12.75
C LEU A 243 30.08 -25.66 -13.84
N ASP A 244 29.26 -25.94 -14.84
CA ASP A 244 29.65 -26.69 -16.05
C ASP A 244 30.28 -25.74 -17.11
N GLY A 245 31.33 -25.02 -16.71
CA GLY A 245 32.09 -24.11 -17.56
C GLY A 245 32.12 -22.66 -17.09
N THR A 246 32.74 -21.80 -17.90
CA THR A 246 33.01 -20.38 -17.56
C THR A 246 32.07 -19.38 -18.23
N ASN A 247 31.04 -19.86 -18.94
CA ASN A 247 30.05 -19.00 -19.58
C ASN A 247 29.31 -18.15 -18.54
N GLN A 248 28.86 -16.97 -18.95
CA GLN A 248 28.04 -16.11 -18.10
C GLN A 248 26.74 -16.83 -17.72
N GLN A 249 26.39 -16.80 -16.43
CA GLN A 249 25.17 -17.43 -15.92
C GLN A 249 24.36 -16.43 -15.12
N ASN A 250 23.03 -16.52 -15.24
CA ASN A 250 22.11 -15.75 -14.42
C ASN A 250 21.66 -16.59 -13.23
N ILE A 251 21.82 -16.05 -12.02
CA ILE A 251 21.56 -16.74 -10.77
C ILE A 251 20.35 -16.11 -10.10
N ASP A 252 19.29 -16.89 -9.94
CA ASP A 252 18.09 -16.45 -9.23
C ASP A 252 18.25 -16.58 -7.71
N VAL A 253 18.00 -15.48 -7.00
CA VAL A 253 18.07 -15.38 -5.54
C VAL A 253 16.70 -15.09 -4.94
N VAL A 254 16.41 -15.70 -3.79
CA VAL A 254 15.22 -15.40 -2.99
C VAL A 254 15.54 -15.32 -1.51
N LEU A 255 14.71 -14.54 -0.80
CA LEU A 255 14.64 -14.51 0.66
C LEU A 255 13.50 -15.41 1.10
N ASP A 256 13.86 -16.57 1.63
CA ASP A 256 12.91 -17.60 2.06
C ASP A 256 12.57 -17.45 3.55
N MET A 257 11.29 -17.18 3.83
CA MET A 257 10.74 -17.17 5.18
C MET A 257 9.99 -18.48 5.45
N GLY A 258 10.73 -19.53 5.85
CA GLY A 258 10.13 -20.81 6.26
C GLY A 258 9.28 -21.48 5.18
N GLY A 259 9.64 -21.34 3.90
CA GLY A 259 8.92 -21.83 2.73
C GLY A 259 8.13 -20.73 1.99
N ASN A 260 7.88 -19.58 2.62
CA ASN A 260 7.20 -18.46 1.98
C ASN A 260 8.20 -17.57 1.23
N LEU A 261 8.33 -17.83 -0.08
CA LEU A 261 9.21 -17.07 -0.97
C LEU A 261 8.65 -15.70 -1.38
N ASN A 262 7.37 -15.45 -1.15
CA ASN A 262 6.69 -14.24 -1.59
C ASN A 262 6.75 -13.12 -0.56
N TYR A 263 6.95 -13.42 0.73
CA TYR A 263 6.85 -12.43 1.80
C TYR A 263 7.88 -11.29 1.68
N TYR A 264 9.14 -11.65 1.39
CA TYR A 264 10.26 -10.72 1.18
C TYR A 264 10.51 -10.41 -0.31
N GLN A 265 9.57 -10.77 -1.20
CA GLN A 265 9.76 -10.55 -2.63
C GLN A 265 9.81 -9.06 -2.98
N GLY A 266 10.80 -8.68 -3.78
CA GLY A 266 11.03 -7.29 -4.21
C GLY A 266 11.96 -6.51 -3.26
N GLU A 267 12.31 -7.08 -2.11
CA GLU A 267 13.29 -6.51 -1.22
C GLU A 267 14.69 -6.46 -1.87
N LYS A 268 15.48 -5.46 -1.47
CA LYS A 268 16.83 -5.25 -1.98
C LYS A 268 17.83 -6.09 -1.20
N ILE A 269 18.56 -6.94 -1.90
CA ILE A 269 19.70 -7.72 -1.42
C ILE A 269 20.96 -6.99 -1.88
N ILE A 270 21.96 -6.90 -1.00
CA ILE A 270 23.28 -6.37 -1.31
C ILE A 270 24.14 -7.51 -1.83
N LEU A 271 24.73 -7.34 -3.00
CA LEU A 271 25.68 -8.26 -3.61
C LEU A 271 27.07 -7.63 -3.56
N LYS A 272 28.04 -8.35 -3.03
CA LYS A 272 29.46 -7.99 -3.10
C LYS A 272 30.25 -9.09 -3.77
N ARG A 273 31.24 -8.72 -4.58
CA ARG A 273 32.18 -9.68 -5.17
C ARG A 273 33.41 -9.76 -4.30
N MET A 274 33.93 -10.97 -4.12
CA MET A 274 35.02 -11.26 -3.20
C MET A 274 36.23 -11.79 -3.98
N ARG A 275 37.43 -11.44 -3.52
CA ARG A 275 38.69 -12.08 -3.93
C ARG A 275 39.18 -12.98 -2.80
N TYR A 276 39.79 -14.10 -3.17
CA TYR A 276 40.43 -15.02 -2.23
C TYR A 276 41.94 -14.96 -2.43
N ASP A 277 42.68 -14.66 -1.36
CA ASP A 277 44.12 -14.86 -1.31
C ASP A 277 44.39 -16.10 -0.46
N VAL A 278 45.30 -16.96 -0.89
CA VAL A 278 45.64 -18.22 -0.20
C VAL A 278 46.10 -17.97 1.24
N ASN A 279 46.62 -16.77 1.53
CA ASN A 279 47.16 -16.40 2.83
C ASN A 279 46.25 -15.46 3.65
N GLU A 280 45.09 -15.05 3.12
CA GLU A 280 44.21 -14.08 3.78
C GLU A 280 42.75 -14.53 3.79
N GLU A 281 41.94 -13.90 4.64
CA GLU A 281 40.49 -14.09 4.59
C GLU A 281 39.92 -13.49 3.28
N PRO A 282 38.78 -14.01 2.77
CA PRO A 282 38.14 -13.45 1.59
C PRO A 282 37.86 -11.95 1.75
N GLN A 283 38.34 -11.13 0.82
CA GLN A 283 38.18 -9.68 0.85
C GLN A 283 37.19 -9.20 -0.20
N VAL A 284 36.40 -8.18 0.13
CA VAL A 284 35.51 -7.51 -0.81
C VAL A 284 36.36 -6.80 -1.88
N ILE A 285 36.04 -7.03 -3.14
CA ILE A 285 36.60 -6.27 -4.26
C ILE A 285 36.04 -4.85 -4.20
N GLU A 286 36.90 -3.85 -4.14
CA GLU A 286 36.49 -2.45 -4.12
C GLU A 286 35.54 -2.13 -5.30
N ASN A 287 34.53 -1.29 -5.05
CA ASN A 287 33.52 -0.88 -6.04
C ASN A 287 32.69 -2.02 -6.65
N SER A 288 32.70 -3.23 -6.06
CA SER A 288 31.86 -4.35 -6.52
C SER A 288 30.49 -4.43 -5.85
N THR A 289 30.23 -3.58 -4.84
CA THR A 289 28.98 -3.62 -4.08
C THR A 289 27.83 -3.10 -4.94
N THR A 290 26.82 -3.93 -5.14
CA THR A 290 25.63 -3.64 -5.94
C THR A 290 24.37 -4.05 -5.20
N SER A 291 23.21 -3.57 -5.66
CA SER A 291 21.90 -3.96 -5.11
C SER A 291 21.11 -4.73 -6.15
N ILE A 292 20.58 -5.88 -5.75
CA ILE A 292 19.79 -6.79 -6.58
C ILE A 292 18.47 -7.11 -5.88
N THR A 293 17.47 -7.61 -6.62
CA THR A 293 16.16 -7.96 -6.07
C THR A 293 15.77 -9.42 -6.31
N THR A 294 16.15 -9.98 -7.46
CA THR A 294 15.69 -11.32 -7.89
C THR A 294 16.77 -12.16 -8.53
N ASN A 295 17.76 -11.54 -9.18
CA ASN A 295 18.87 -12.26 -9.79
C ASN A 295 20.12 -11.41 -9.92
N PHE A 296 21.21 -12.07 -10.29
CA PHE A 296 22.49 -11.44 -10.65
C PHE A 296 23.24 -12.33 -11.62
N THR A 297 24.18 -11.75 -12.35
CA THR A 297 25.03 -12.50 -13.28
C THR A 297 26.40 -12.78 -12.69
N ILE A 298 26.91 -13.98 -12.95
CA ILE A 298 28.30 -14.37 -12.68
C ILE A 298 29.04 -14.60 -14.01
N ASN A 299 30.33 -14.27 -14.06
CA ASN A 299 31.18 -14.47 -15.23
C ASN A 299 32.29 -15.47 -14.89
N GLY A 300 32.04 -16.75 -15.17
CA GLY A 300 32.96 -17.82 -14.82
C GLY A 300 33.03 -18.08 -13.32
N TYR A 301 34.23 -18.34 -12.81
CA TYR A 301 34.43 -18.69 -11.40
C TYR A 301 34.58 -17.47 -10.52
N GLU A 302 33.70 -17.32 -9.54
CA GLU A 302 33.59 -16.12 -8.73
C GLU A 302 33.17 -16.46 -7.29
N ILE A 303 33.57 -15.61 -6.35
CA ILE A 303 33.07 -15.65 -4.98
C ILE A 303 32.23 -14.41 -4.76
N VAL A 304 31.04 -14.59 -4.18
CA VAL A 304 30.13 -13.49 -3.84
C VAL A 304 29.63 -13.60 -2.42
N GLU A 305 29.41 -12.46 -1.79
CA GLU A 305 28.66 -12.32 -0.55
C GLU A 305 27.30 -11.70 -0.90
N LEU A 306 26.23 -12.37 -0.47
CA LEU A 306 24.88 -11.82 -0.48
C LEU A 306 24.51 -11.40 0.93
N MET A 307 23.98 -10.18 1.11
CA MET A 307 23.53 -9.67 2.39
C MET A 307 22.12 -9.10 2.31
N TYR A 308 21.35 -9.25 3.38
CA TYR A 308 20.05 -8.62 3.52
C TYR A 308 19.90 -8.02 4.91
N ASN A 309 19.40 -6.78 4.97
CA ASN A 309 19.10 -6.09 6.20
C ASN A 309 17.60 -6.11 6.43
N TYR A 310 17.15 -6.76 7.50
CA TYR A 310 15.74 -6.79 7.85
C TYR A 310 15.47 -6.07 9.18
N ILE A 311 14.24 -5.64 9.33
CA ILE A 311 13.77 -4.96 10.54
C ILE A 311 13.07 -5.99 11.41
N GLY A 312 13.46 -6.12 12.67
CA GLY A 312 12.67 -6.78 13.70
C GLY A 312 11.93 -5.77 14.56
N GLU A 313 11.39 -6.21 15.70
CA GLU A 313 10.58 -5.38 16.61
C GLU A 313 11.23 -4.03 16.93
N ASN A 314 12.44 -4.10 17.49
CA ASN A 314 13.12 -2.95 18.09
C ASN A 314 14.51 -2.67 17.51
N ARG A 315 14.98 -3.52 16.58
CA ARG A 315 16.33 -3.40 15.99
C ARG A 315 16.38 -3.93 14.57
N ASN A 316 17.40 -3.49 13.85
CA ASN A 316 17.72 -4.00 12.53
C ASN A 316 18.70 -5.17 12.66
N PHE A 317 18.57 -6.13 11.77
CA PHE A 317 19.40 -7.32 11.69
C PHE A 317 19.98 -7.44 10.30
N THR A 318 21.10 -8.16 10.20
CA THR A 318 21.78 -8.44 8.95
C THR A 318 22.03 -9.93 8.85
N ILE A 319 21.64 -10.53 7.74
CA ILE A 319 22.05 -11.87 7.35
C ILE A 319 22.99 -11.76 6.16
N SER A 320 23.97 -12.66 6.10
CA SER A 320 24.83 -12.81 4.94
C SER A 320 25.08 -14.26 4.60
N LYS A 321 25.39 -14.53 3.34
CA LYS A 321 25.77 -15.86 2.87
C LYS A 321 26.76 -15.73 1.72
N ASN A 322 27.84 -16.50 1.83
CA ASN A 322 28.91 -16.53 0.84
C ASN A 322 28.73 -17.72 -0.09
N TYR A 323 28.86 -17.47 -1.40
CA TYR A 323 28.82 -18.49 -2.44
C TYR A 323 30.10 -18.45 -3.25
N TYR A 324 30.66 -19.63 -3.51
CA TYR A 324 31.76 -19.83 -4.45
C TYR A 324 31.21 -20.57 -5.66
N PHE A 325 31.15 -19.89 -6.80
CA PHE A 325 30.84 -20.49 -8.08
C PHE A 325 32.14 -21.02 -8.68
N GLY A 326 32.33 -22.33 -8.63
CA GLY A 326 33.60 -22.98 -8.96
C GLY A 326 33.43 -24.13 -9.95
N PRO A 327 34.53 -24.69 -10.46
CA PRO A 327 34.48 -25.81 -11.38
C PRO A 327 33.83 -27.04 -10.74
N SER A 328 33.10 -27.82 -11.56
CA SER A 328 32.58 -29.13 -11.16
C SER A 328 33.71 -30.12 -10.79
N GLU A 329 34.87 -30.02 -11.44
CA GLU A 329 36.07 -30.82 -11.15
C GLU A 329 36.80 -30.33 -9.89
N LYS A 330 37.45 -31.24 -9.16
CA LYS A 330 38.28 -30.89 -7.99
C LYS A 330 39.59 -30.21 -8.38
N ASP A 331 40.22 -30.74 -9.43
CA ASP A 331 41.53 -30.28 -9.91
C ASP A 331 41.37 -29.74 -11.34
N LEU A 332 41.04 -28.45 -11.46
CA LEU A 332 40.94 -27.80 -12.76
C LEU A 332 42.33 -27.29 -13.20
N ILE A 333 42.80 -27.75 -14.36
CA ILE A 333 44.00 -27.21 -15.00
C ILE A 333 43.59 -26.03 -15.89
N ILE A 334 43.91 -24.82 -15.45
CA ILE A 334 43.76 -23.62 -16.29
C ILE A 334 44.92 -23.60 -17.28
N LYS A 335 44.63 -23.80 -18.57
CA LYS A 335 45.62 -23.59 -19.63
C LYS A 335 45.69 -22.09 -19.91
N GLU A 336 46.84 -21.48 -19.64
CA GLU A 336 47.09 -20.10 -20.10
C GLU A 336 47.22 -20.11 -21.63
N GLU A 337 46.35 -19.35 -22.31
CA GLU A 337 46.59 -18.99 -23.70
C GLU A 337 47.62 -17.85 -23.71
N ILE A 338 48.76 -18.11 -24.39
CA ILE A 338 49.90 -17.19 -24.53
C ILE A 338 49.64 -16.17 -25.65
#